data_AF-A0A7C1LIE6-F1
#
_entry.id   AF-A0A7C1LIE6-F1
#
_cell.length_a   1.000
_cell.length_b   1.000
_cell.length_c   1.000
_cell.angle_alpha   90.00
_cell.angle_beta   90.00
_cell.angle_gamma   90.00
#
_symmetry.space_group_name_H-M   'P 1'
#
loop_
_entity.id
_entity.type
_entity.pdbx_description
1 polymer ?
#
loop_
_entity_poly.entity_id
_entity_poly.type
_entity_poly.pdbx_seq_one_letter_code
_entity_poly.pdbx_strand_id
1 'polypeptide(L)'
;MAIKENSKEIEGSNVSLSSHYRDLNINGLTKEKLLLKNLKDIAEEYIELEKIKNKFAHIVLKNQNLLDFSEFIQSPRFSIKESSLIKKGFSANIRGLNIVSVDGSSVSKKFMNVDFSFLKAIAVKYYFKKNDEAKITFFPDLSGYNNYFVQANFINHNEASLEAKISMDMTFMEINLLNLMIESSSEIDMIIIDGSIVIMPINLIFSRDAEISKKYDELLREYQKLYSNCKEKGIILIGSIKDTRTSALSHFLRDSIQLLKPGYTRLEDFIKINYRTIIEYFSDIDLFNRLLMKSE
;
A
#
# COMPACT_ATOMS: atom_id res chain seq x y z
N MET A 1 -36.65 -55.87 -2.75
CA MET A 1 -36.16 -55.61 -1.39
C MET A 1 -35.10 -54.52 -1.51
N ALA A 2 -35.29 -53.44 -0.77
CA ALA A 2 -34.79 -52.10 -1.07
C ALA A 2 -33.27 -51.93 -0.97
N ILE A 3 -32.69 -51.16 -1.90
CA ILE A 3 -31.50 -50.35 -1.64
C ILE A 3 -31.96 -48.91 -1.77
N LYS A 4 -32.21 -48.28 -0.61
CA LYS A 4 -32.57 -46.88 -0.46
C LYS A 4 -31.30 -46.03 -0.52
N GLU A 5 -31.42 -44.97 -1.31
CA GLU A 5 -30.90 -43.61 -1.11
C GLU A 5 -30.05 -43.34 0.14
N ASN A 6 -28.89 -42.72 -0.09
CA ASN A 6 -28.52 -41.52 0.66
C ASN A 6 -27.54 -40.67 -0.15
N SER A 7 -28.13 -39.84 -1.00
CA SER A 7 -27.65 -38.51 -1.33
C SER A 7 -27.38 -37.73 -0.03
N LYS A 8 -26.12 -37.39 0.23
CA LYS A 8 -25.80 -36.28 1.13
C LYS A 8 -25.26 -35.14 0.30
N GLU A 9 -26.16 -34.18 0.13
CA GLU A 9 -25.95 -32.83 -0.32
C GLU A 9 -24.68 -32.23 0.30
N ILE A 10 -23.88 -31.65 -0.58
CA ILE A 10 -22.80 -30.72 -0.23
C ILE A 10 -23.50 -29.39 0.05
N GLU A 11 -24.17 -29.29 1.19
CA GLU A 11 -24.72 -28.05 1.71
C GLU A 11 -23.73 -27.44 2.71
N GLY A 12 -23.31 -26.21 2.42
CA GLY A 12 -22.95 -25.24 3.45
C GLY A 12 -21.71 -25.54 4.29
N SER A 13 -20.52 -25.63 3.66
CA SER A 13 -19.30 -25.28 4.39
C SER A 13 -19.27 -23.76 4.60
N ASN A 14 -20.06 -23.28 5.56
CA ASN A 14 -19.78 -22.02 6.24
C ASN A 14 -18.42 -22.19 6.90
N VAL A 15 -17.36 -21.83 6.17
CA VAL A 15 -16.05 -21.56 6.75
C VAL A 15 -16.23 -20.25 7.52
N SER A 16 -16.86 -20.35 8.69
CA SER A 16 -16.65 -19.36 9.72
C SER A 16 -15.19 -19.52 10.12
N LEU A 17 -14.34 -18.59 9.67
CA LEU A 17 -13.12 -18.23 10.38
C LEU A 17 -13.54 -17.58 11.72
N SER A 18 -14.30 -18.32 12.52
CA SER A 18 -14.60 -18.00 13.90
C SER A 18 -13.30 -18.13 14.64
N SER A 19 -12.80 -17.00 15.14
CA SER A 19 -11.71 -16.88 16.09
C SER A 19 -11.72 -18.05 17.05
N HIS A 20 -10.87 -19.04 16.79
CA HIS A 20 -10.58 -20.09 17.73
C HIS A 20 -9.78 -19.44 18.86
N TYR A 21 -10.48 -18.88 19.85
CA TYR A 21 -9.92 -18.70 21.18
C TYR A 21 -9.73 -20.11 21.76
N ARG A 22 -8.68 -20.81 21.29
CA ARG A 22 -8.20 -22.03 21.93
C ARG A 22 -7.56 -21.60 23.24
N ASP A 23 -7.94 -22.27 24.32
CA ASP A 23 -7.38 -22.09 25.66
C ASP A 23 -5.85 -22.01 25.61
N LEU A 24 -5.36 -20.78 25.71
CA LEU A 24 -3.95 -20.45 25.71
C LEU A 24 -3.45 -20.69 27.14
N ASN A 25 -3.30 -21.97 27.49
CA ASN A 25 -2.54 -22.37 28.67
C ASN A 25 -1.02 -22.18 28.37
N ILE A 26 -0.61 -20.91 28.20
CA ILE A 26 0.73 -20.48 27.80
C ILE A 26 1.55 -20.16 29.06
N ASN A 27 1.83 -21.16 29.89
CA ASN A 27 2.85 -20.99 30.92
C ASN A 27 4.06 -21.87 30.58
N GLY A 28 5.21 -21.23 30.33
CA GLY A 28 6.53 -21.90 30.29
C GLY A 28 7.11 -22.28 28.93
N LEU A 29 6.54 -21.85 27.79
CA LEU A 29 7.14 -22.08 26.47
C LEU A 29 8.07 -20.92 26.06
N THR A 30 9.24 -21.24 25.49
CA THR A 30 10.13 -20.24 24.88
C THR A 30 9.51 -19.69 23.59
N LYS A 31 9.91 -18.48 23.17
CA LYS A 31 9.46 -17.86 21.92
C LYS A 31 9.60 -18.78 20.70
N GLU A 32 10.71 -19.52 20.63
CA GLU A 32 11.00 -20.49 19.57
C GLU A 32 10.03 -21.67 19.58
N LYS A 33 9.70 -22.21 20.76
CA LYS A 33 8.75 -23.32 20.89
C LYS A 33 7.32 -22.90 20.55
N LEU A 34 6.94 -21.66 20.89
CA LEU A 34 5.65 -21.09 20.49
C LEU A 34 5.59 -20.86 18.98
N LEU A 35 6.66 -20.33 18.40
CA LEU A 35 6.75 -20.12 16.96
C LEU A 35 6.65 -21.45 16.21
N LEU A 36 7.45 -22.46 16.57
CA LEU A 36 7.42 -23.77 15.90
C LEU A 36 6.07 -24.48 16.05
N LYS A 37 5.43 -24.39 17.21
CA LYS A 37 4.12 -24.99 17.45
C LYS A 37 3.04 -24.36 16.56
N ASN A 38 3.04 -23.04 16.46
CA ASN A 38 1.98 -22.32 15.75
C ASN A 38 2.29 -22.15 14.26
N LEU A 39 3.55 -22.26 13.83
CA LEU A 39 3.95 -22.05 12.42
C LEU A 39 3.27 -23.05 11.49
N LYS A 40 3.12 -24.30 11.94
CA LYS A 40 2.42 -25.33 11.16
C LYS A 40 0.94 -24.95 10.96
N ASP A 41 0.24 -24.61 12.03
CA ASP A 41 -1.17 -24.22 11.99
C ASP A 41 -1.36 -22.95 11.13
N ILE A 42 -0.51 -21.93 11.31
CA ILE A 42 -0.53 -20.70 10.49
C ILE A 42 -0.27 -21.00 9.01
N ALA A 43 0.67 -21.89 8.70
CA ALA A 43 0.97 -22.27 7.32
C ALA A 43 -0.21 -23.02 6.68
N GLU A 44 -0.85 -23.93 7.41
CA GLU A 44 -2.04 -24.64 6.94
C GLU A 44 -3.21 -23.68 6.71
N GLU A 45 -3.48 -22.75 7.64
CA GLU A 45 -4.48 -21.70 7.46
C GLU A 45 -4.20 -20.83 6.23
N TYR A 46 -2.94 -20.44 6.02
CA TYR A 46 -2.55 -19.64 4.87
C TYR A 46 -2.72 -20.38 3.54
N ILE A 47 -2.41 -21.68 3.49
CA ILE A 47 -2.63 -22.52 2.31
C ILE A 47 -4.12 -22.60 1.98
N GLU A 48 -4.99 -22.77 2.97
CA GLU A 48 -6.44 -22.81 2.75
C GLU A 48 -6.96 -21.44 2.28
N LEU A 49 -6.49 -20.33 2.86
CA LEU A 49 -6.80 -18.99 2.38
C LEU A 49 -6.40 -18.80 0.91
N GLU A 50 -5.21 -19.25 0.51
CA GLU A 50 -4.75 -19.15 -0.87
C GLU A 50 -5.59 -19.98 -1.85
N LYS A 51 -6.04 -21.18 -1.46
CA LYS A 51 -6.98 -21.97 -2.28
C LYS A 51 -8.29 -21.23 -2.49
N ILE A 52 -8.83 -20.62 -1.44
CA ILE A 52 -10.09 -19.86 -1.50
C ILE A 52 -9.93 -18.62 -2.39
N LYS A 53 -8.82 -17.88 -2.24
CA LYS A 53 -8.49 -16.73 -3.10
C LYS A 53 -8.39 -17.12 -4.57
N ASN A 54 -7.68 -18.19 -4.89
CA ASN A 54 -7.55 -18.68 -6.26
C ASN A 54 -8.90 -19.11 -6.85
N LYS A 55 -9.74 -19.76 -6.05
CA LYS A 55 -11.11 -20.12 -6.47
C LYS A 55 -11.93 -18.88 -6.83
N PHE A 56 -11.85 -17.82 -6.00
CA PHE A 56 -12.53 -16.56 -6.30
C PHE A 56 -12.01 -15.90 -7.57
N ALA A 57 -10.69 -15.77 -7.73
CA ALA A 57 -10.09 -15.19 -8.93
C ALA A 57 -10.52 -15.94 -10.20
N HIS A 58 -10.55 -17.27 -10.16
CA HIS A 58 -11.02 -18.09 -11.27
C HIS A 58 -12.50 -17.85 -11.59
N ILE A 59 -13.36 -17.71 -10.59
CA ILE A 59 -14.78 -17.39 -10.78
C ILE A 59 -14.95 -16.02 -11.46
N VAL A 60 -14.18 -15.01 -11.03
CA VAL A 60 -14.21 -13.68 -11.64
C VAL A 60 -13.80 -13.74 -13.11
N LEU A 61 -12.67 -14.38 -13.43
CA LEU A 61 -12.17 -14.52 -14.80
C LEU A 61 -13.14 -15.31 -15.69
N LYS A 62 -13.69 -16.43 -15.20
CA LYS A 62 -14.68 -17.25 -15.92
C LYS A 62 -15.95 -16.46 -16.27
N ASN A 63 -16.38 -15.55 -15.39
CA ASN A 63 -17.62 -14.80 -15.53
C ASN A 63 -17.40 -13.38 -16.07
N GLN A 64 -16.22 -13.04 -16.59
CA GLN A 64 -15.86 -11.67 -17.00
C GLN A 64 -16.88 -11.03 -17.96
N ASN A 65 -17.39 -11.79 -18.93
CA ASN A 65 -18.38 -11.31 -19.90
C ASN A 65 -19.77 -11.04 -19.28
N LEU A 66 -20.07 -11.68 -18.14
CA LEU A 66 -21.34 -11.51 -17.41
C LEU A 66 -21.26 -10.40 -16.35
N LEU A 67 -20.04 -10.06 -15.94
CA LEU A 67 -19.68 -8.95 -15.06
C LEU A 67 -19.67 -7.62 -15.83
N ASP A 68 -20.80 -7.28 -16.44
CA ASP A 68 -20.99 -6.01 -17.13
C ASP A 68 -21.40 -4.93 -16.13
N PHE A 69 -20.47 -4.01 -15.85
CA PHE A 69 -20.69 -2.88 -14.94
C PHE A 69 -21.01 -1.56 -15.66
N SER A 70 -21.21 -1.59 -16.98
CA SER A 70 -21.32 -0.39 -17.82
C SER A 70 -22.41 0.57 -17.35
N GLU A 71 -23.57 0.05 -16.91
CA GLU A 71 -24.67 0.87 -16.38
C GLU A 71 -24.32 1.56 -15.06
N PHE A 72 -23.53 0.92 -14.20
CA PHE A 72 -23.16 1.48 -12.89
C PHE A 72 -22.07 2.56 -13.02
N ILE A 73 -21.13 2.37 -13.95
CA ILE A 73 -20.02 3.31 -14.20
C ILE A 73 -20.53 4.64 -14.81
N GLN A 74 -21.72 4.66 -15.42
CA GLN A 74 -22.36 5.90 -15.89
C GLN A 74 -22.85 6.81 -14.74
N SER A 75 -22.96 6.29 -13.51
CA SER A 75 -23.33 7.11 -12.35
C SER A 75 -22.20 8.09 -12.01
N PRO A 76 -22.50 9.35 -11.65
CA PRO A 76 -21.49 10.32 -11.23
C PRO A 76 -20.70 9.87 -9.98
N ARG A 77 -21.19 8.88 -9.23
CA ARG A 77 -20.47 8.25 -8.11
C ARG A 77 -19.30 7.37 -8.55
N PHE A 78 -19.30 6.88 -9.79
CA PHE A 78 -18.30 5.96 -10.34
C PHE A 78 -17.61 6.58 -11.56
N SER A 79 -17.10 7.81 -11.43
CA SER A 79 -16.31 8.47 -12.47
C SER A 79 -14.95 7.79 -12.63
N ILE A 80 -14.92 6.69 -13.39
CA ILE A 80 -13.70 5.98 -13.77
C ILE A 80 -13.02 6.79 -14.89
N LYS A 81 -12.06 7.64 -14.53
CA LYS A 81 -11.21 8.39 -15.48
C LYS A 81 -10.14 7.52 -16.13
N GLU A 82 -10.13 6.23 -15.82
CA GLU A 82 -9.03 5.30 -16.07
C GLU A 82 -8.70 5.14 -17.55
N SER A 83 -9.67 5.15 -18.45
CA SER A 83 -9.42 5.08 -19.90
C SER A 83 -8.59 6.27 -20.44
N SER A 84 -8.67 7.43 -19.79
CA SER A 84 -7.81 8.60 -20.09
C SER A 84 -6.44 8.55 -19.41
N LEU A 85 -6.30 7.70 -18.37
CA LEU A 85 -5.10 7.55 -17.55
C LEU A 85 -4.24 6.36 -17.99
N ILE A 86 -4.84 5.32 -18.58
CA ILE A 86 -4.14 4.17 -19.15
C ILE A 86 -3.52 4.60 -20.48
N LYS A 87 -2.21 4.84 -20.47
CA LYS A 87 -1.43 5.04 -21.68
C LYS A 87 -0.60 3.78 -21.94
N LYS A 88 -0.54 3.34 -23.20
CA LYS A 88 0.41 2.29 -23.59
C LYS A 88 1.83 2.79 -23.27
N GLY A 89 2.54 2.02 -22.45
CA GLY A 89 3.95 2.28 -22.18
C GLY A 89 4.77 2.04 -23.44
N PHE A 90 5.71 2.92 -23.71
CA PHE A 90 6.72 2.72 -24.74
C PHE A 90 8.08 2.65 -24.06
N SER A 91 9.00 1.87 -24.63
CA SER A 91 10.40 1.92 -24.19
C SER A 91 10.94 3.32 -24.48
N ALA A 92 11.39 4.00 -23.44
CA ALA A 92 12.02 5.31 -23.51
C ALA A 92 13.48 5.19 -23.11
N ASN A 93 14.34 5.99 -23.74
CA ASN A 93 15.75 6.06 -23.40
C ASN A 93 15.96 7.10 -22.30
N ILE A 94 16.48 6.68 -21.14
CA ILE A 94 16.75 7.57 -20.01
C ILE A 94 18.05 8.38 -20.16
N ARG A 95 18.80 8.19 -21.25
CA ARG A 95 20.05 8.91 -21.51
C ARG A 95 19.81 10.41 -21.60
N GLY A 96 20.69 11.17 -20.94
CA GLY A 96 20.63 12.62 -20.85
C GLY A 96 19.72 13.14 -19.73
N LEU A 97 18.95 12.27 -19.06
CA LEU A 97 18.07 12.67 -17.97
C LEU A 97 18.80 12.75 -16.63
N ASN A 98 18.40 13.76 -15.86
CA ASN A 98 18.72 13.95 -14.45
C ASN A 98 17.54 13.46 -13.63
N ILE A 99 17.69 12.28 -13.04
CA ILE A 99 16.68 11.66 -12.19
C ILE A 99 17.12 11.82 -10.74
N VAL A 100 16.22 12.29 -9.90
CA VAL A 100 16.45 12.44 -8.46
C VAL A 100 15.59 11.44 -7.71
N SER A 101 16.15 10.80 -6.69
CA SER A 101 15.37 10.06 -5.70
C SER A 101 15.67 10.56 -4.30
N VAL A 102 14.71 10.48 -3.40
CA VAL A 102 14.91 10.71 -1.97
C VAL A 102 14.50 9.46 -1.21
N ASP A 103 15.26 9.15 -0.18
CA ASP A 103 14.93 8.10 0.77
C ASP A 103 15.44 8.53 2.15
N GLY A 104 14.78 8.05 3.19
CA GLY A 104 15.14 8.35 4.56
C GLY A 104 14.90 7.19 5.50
N SER A 105 15.60 7.25 6.62
CA SER A 105 15.60 6.21 7.63
C SER A 105 15.37 6.84 8.99
N SER A 106 14.56 6.18 9.80
CA SER A 106 14.33 6.53 11.20
C SER A 106 14.69 5.36 12.11
N VAL A 107 15.38 5.64 13.21
CA VAL A 107 15.62 4.70 14.30
C VAL A 107 15.08 5.28 15.59
N SER A 108 14.23 4.53 16.29
CA SER A 108 13.71 4.92 17.60
C SER A 108 14.22 3.99 18.70
N LYS A 109 14.55 4.59 19.85
CA LYS A 109 15.02 3.90 21.06
C LYS A 109 14.21 4.42 22.24
N LYS A 110 13.50 3.50 22.89
CA LYS A 110 12.69 3.78 24.09
C LYS A 110 13.54 3.60 25.35
N PHE A 111 13.55 4.59 26.22
CA PHE A 111 14.25 4.58 27.51
C PHE A 111 13.30 4.95 28.64
N MET A 112 12.68 3.95 29.26
CA MET A 112 11.70 4.10 30.33
C MET A 112 10.58 5.10 29.97
N ASN A 113 10.78 6.38 30.28
CA ASN A 113 9.80 7.46 30.08
C ASN A 113 10.22 8.47 28.98
N VAL A 114 11.27 8.17 28.22
CA VAL A 114 11.79 9.04 27.16
C VAL A 114 12.05 8.23 25.91
N ASP A 115 11.53 8.70 24.78
CA ASP A 115 11.78 8.09 23.47
C ASP A 115 12.67 8.99 22.63
N PHE A 116 13.82 8.48 22.23
CA PHE A 116 14.69 9.15 21.26
C PHE A 116 14.41 8.61 19.88
N SER A 117 14.32 9.49 18.89
CA SER A 117 14.34 9.10 17.48
C SER A 117 15.37 9.89 16.71
N PHE A 118 16.05 9.17 15.83
CA PHE A 118 17.11 9.64 14.95
C PHE A 118 16.61 9.48 13.54
N LEU A 119 16.54 10.57 12.81
CA LEU A 119 16.03 10.62 11.45
C LEU A 119 17.14 11.13 10.54
N LYS A 120 17.21 10.57 9.33
CA LYS A 120 18.16 10.95 8.30
C LYS A 120 17.50 10.77 6.94
N ALA A 121 17.60 11.77 6.07
CA ALA A 121 17.17 11.66 4.68
C ALA A 121 18.33 12.06 3.74
N ILE A 122 18.43 11.39 2.60
CA ILE A 122 19.42 11.69 1.56
C ILE A 122 18.69 11.73 0.22
N ALA A 123 19.05 12.72 -0.61
CA ALA A 123 18.65 12.76 -2.00
C ALA A 123 19.83 12.34 -2.90
N VAL A 124 19.53 11.57 -3.94
CA VAL A 124 20.50 11.06 -4.90
C VAL A 124 20.09 11.51 -6.29
N LYS A 125 20.99 12.23 -6.97
CA LYS A 125 20.85 12.60 -8.37
C LYS A 125 21.64 11.64 -9.23
N TYR A 126 20.95 11.03 -10.18
CA TYR A 126 21.49 10.17 -11.22
C TYR A 126 21.48 10.91 -12.54
N TYR A 127 22.62 10.96 -13.22
CA TYR A 127 22.73 11.44 -14.58
C TYR A 127 23.17 10.31 -15.51
N PHE A 128 22.30 9.92 -16.43
CA PHE A 128 22.54 8.78 -17.32
C PHE A 128 23.25 9.22 -18.61
N LYS A 129 24.56 8.95 -18.69
CA LYS A 129 25.35 9.24 -19.90
C LYS A 129 25.13 8.22 -21.00
N LYS A 130 25.51 8.57 -22.24
CA LYS A 130 25.50 7.64 -23.37
C LYS A 130 26.67 6.65 -23.22
N ASN A 131 26.36 5.36 -23.08
CA ASN A 131 27.31 4.24 -23.03
C ASN A 131 28.24 4.19 -21.81
N ASP A 132 27.95 4.96 -20.76
CA ASP A 132 28.71 4.97 -19.51
C ASP A 132 27.79 4.70 -18.31
N GLU A 133 28.40 4.39 -17.17
CA GLU A 133 27.71 4.32 -15.88
C GLU A 133 27.07 5.67 -15.53
N ALA A 134 25.96 5.62 -14.77
CA ALA A 134 25.29 6.82 -14.32
C ALA A 134 26.22 7.61 -13.39
N LYS A 135 26.34 8.92 -13.60
CA LYS A 135 27.01 9.80 -12.64
C LYS A 135 26.07 9.98 -11.45
N ILE A 136 26.52 9.58 -10.27
CA ILE A 136 25.76 9.67 -9.03
C ILE A 136 26.31 10.82 -8.19
N THR A 137 25.42 11.71 -7.75
CA THR A 137 25.74 12.78 -6.81
C THR A 137 24.74 12.81 -5.68
N PHE A 138 25.21 13.02 -4.45
CA PHE A 138 24.40 13.01 -3.24
C PHE A 138 24.16 14.44 -2.76
N PHE A 139 22.98 14.70 -2.21
CA PHE A 139 22.62 15.97 -1.60
C PHE A 139 22.05 15.71 -0.20
N PRO A 140 22.53 16.40 0.86
CA PRO A 140 23.51 17.50 0.84
C PRO A 140 24.95 17.06 0.54
N ASP A 141 25.37 15.91 1.07
CA ASP A 141 26.65 15.25 0.78
C ASP A 141 26.67 13.81 1.35
N LEU A 142 27.58 12.97 0.85
CA LEU A 142 27.76 11.60 1.35
C LEU A 142 28.61 11.54 2.64
N SER A 143 29.11 12.67 3.13
CA SER A 143 29.95 12.72 4.34
C SER A 143 29.24 12.11 5.54
N GLY A 144 27.90 12.04 5.50
CA GLY A 144 27.11 11.39 6.51
C GLY A 144 27.06 12.20 7.79
N TYR A 145 27.29 13.51 7.73
CA TYR A 145 27.13 14.43 8.86
C TYR A 145 25.96 15.42 8.68
N ASN A 146 25.47 15.60 7.46
CA ASN A 146 24.40 16.54 7.18
C ASN A 146 23.02 15.87 7.14
N ASN A 147 21.99 16.69 7.39
CA ASN A 147 20.57 16.31 7.37
C ASN A 147 20.18 15.20 8.37
N TYR A 148 20.73 15.29 9.59
CA TYR A 148 20.25 14.51 10.74
C TYR A 148 19.29 15.34 11.56
N PHE A 149 18.25 14.67 12.06
CA PHE A 149 17.37 15.23 13.06
C PHE A 149 17.28 14.28 14.24
N VAL A 150 17.52 14.81 15.44
CA VAL A 150 17.36 14.07 16.69
C VAL A 150 16.22 14.69 17.45
N GLN A 151 15.26 13.88 17.84
CA GLN A 151 14.14 14.31 18.67
C GLN A 151 13.97 13.42 19.88
N ALA A 152 13.57 14.02 20.99
CA ALA A 152 13.24 13.35 22.22
C ALA A 152 11.78 13.62 22.56
N ASN A 153 11.01 12.56 22.77
CA ASN A 153 9.64 12.64 23.27
C ASN A 153 9.66 12.31 24.76
N PHE A 154 9.26 13.28 25.57
CA PHE A 154 9.25 13.19 27.04
C PHE A 154 7.86 12.89 27.60
N ILE A 155 6.85 12.85 26.72
CA ILE A 155 5.46 12.56 27.08
C ILE A 155 5.19 11.11 26.70
N ASN A 156 4.63 10.35 27.63
CA ASN A 156 4.18 8.98 27.38
C ASN A 156 2.96 9.01 26.46
N HIS A 157 3.19 8.88 25.16
CA HIS A 157 2.15 8.68 24.16
C HIS A 157 1.90 7.18 23.93
N ASN A 158 0.78 6.85 23.29
CA ASN A 158 0.58 5.51 22.75
C ASN A 158 1.67 5.24 21.68
N GLU A 159 2.15 3.99 21.60
CA GLU A 159 3.15 3.57 20.61
C GLU A 159 2.72 3.92 19.18
N ALA A 160 1.45 3.69 18.85
CA ALA A 160 0.92 4.00 17.52
C ALA A 160 0.98 5.50 17.17
N SER A 161 0.74 6.39 18.14
CA SER A 161 0.85 7.84 17.92
C SER A 161 2.31 8.30 17.79
N LEU A 162 3.22 7.68 18.54
CA LEU A 162 4.65 7.96 18.45
C LEU A 162 5.21 7.52 17.08
N GLU A 163 4.84 6.33 16.61
CA GLU A 163 5.23 5.83 15.29
C GLU A 163 4.68 6.72 14.16
N ALA A 164 3.41 7.13 14.26
CA ALA A 164 2.82 8.07 13.31
C ALA A 164 3.57 9.40 13.28
N LYS A 165 3.95 9.95 14.44
CA LYS A 165 4.74 11.18 14.54
C LYS A 165 6.11 11.04 13.88
N ILE A 166 6.85 9.96 14.19
CA ILE A 166 8.16 9.68 13.59
C ILE A 166 8.03 9.55 12.07
N SER A 167 7.01 8.85 11.58
CA SER A 167 6.76 8.68 10.15
C SER A 167 6.44 10.00 9.44
N MET A 168 5.65 10.89 10.07
CA MET A 168 5.39 12.24 9.55
C MET A 168 6.67 13.07 9.49
N ASP A 169 7.48 13.05 10.54
CA ASP A 169 8.74 13.80 10.61
C ASP A 169 9.72 13.32 9.54
N MET A 170 9.76 12.00 9.31
CA MET A 170 10.59 11.41 8.26
C MET A 170 10.14 11.90 6.88
N THR A 171 8.84 11.79 6.59
CA THR A 171 8.26 12.29 5.33
C THR A 171 8.54 13.79 5.14
N PHE A 172 8.42 14.57 6.21
CA PHE A 172 8.75 16.00 6.18
C PHE A 172 10.21 16.24 5.79
N MET A 173 11.14 15.51 6.40
CA MET A 173 12.57 15.63 6.08
C MET A 173 12.88 15.30 4.62
N GLU A 174 12.27 14.26 4.05
CA GLU A 174 12.45 13.90 2.64
C GLU A 174 11.95 14.99 1.70
N ILE A 175 10.73 15.49 1.92
CA ILE A 175 10.08 16.48 1.06
C ILE A 175 10.79 17.84 1.17
N ASN A 176 11.18 18.24 2.38
CA ASN A 176 11.96 19.46 2.58
C ASN A 176 13.33 19.35 1.88
N LEU A 177 14.01 18.21 2.00
CA LEU A 177 15.28 17.99 1.30
C LEU A 177 15.12 18.08 -0.22
N LEU A 178 14.04 17.52 -0.78
CA LEU A 178 13.72 17.69 -2.19
C LEU A 178 13.48 19.16 -2.56
N ASN A 179 12.73 19.91 -1.77
CA ASN A 179 12.52 21.35 -2.01
C ASN A 179 13.84 22.12 -2.04
N LEU A 180 14.72 21.88 -1.06
CA LEU A 180 16.06 22.50 -1.01
C LEU A 180 16.93 22.10 -2.20
N MET A 181 16.84 20.85 -2.65
CA MET A 181 17.59 20.35 -3.80
C MET A 181 17.07 20.97 -5.11
N ILE A 182 15.75 21.09 -5.26
CA ILE A 182 15.15 21.75 -6.42
C ILE A 182 15.55 23.22 -6.44
N GLU A 183 15.59 23.91 -5.30
CA GLU A 183 16.02 25.31 -5.23
C GLU A 183 17.51 25.50 -5.59
N SER A 184 18.36 24.58 -5.17
CA SER A 184 19.81 24.65 -5.39
C SER A 184 20.29 24.09 -6.74
N SER A 185 19.47 23.31 -7.46
CA SER A 185 19.81 22.72 -8.76
C SER A 185 18.79 23.09 -9.84
N SER A 186 19.26 23.62 -10.96
CA SER A 186 18.40 23.90 -12.14
C SER A 186 18.17 22.69 -13.05
N GLU A 187 18.93 21.61 -12.88
CA GLU A 187 18.94 20.46 -13.79
C GLU A 187 18.32 19.23 -13.12
N ILE A 188 16.99 19.15 -13.10
CA ILE A 188 16.24 17.96 -12.67
C ILE A 188 15.13 17.75 -13.69
N ASP A 189 15.07 16.56 -14.29
CA ASP A 189 14.03 16.22 -15.26
C ASP A 189 12.90 15.43 -14.56
N MET A 190 13.27 14.62 -13.58
CA MET A 190 12.36 13.70 -12.91
C MET A 190 12.75 13.51 -11.44
N ILE A 191 11.73 13.41 -10.57
CA ILE A 191 11.87 13.03 -9.17
C ILE A 191 11.06 11.76 -8.92
N ILE A 192 11.68 10.78 -8.27
CA ILE A 192 11.05 9.54 -7.84
C ILE A 192 11.08 9.48 -6.31
N ILE A 193 9.91 9.41 -5.69
CA ILE A 193 9.77 9.24 -4.23
C ILE A 193 9.34 7.81 -3.90
N ASP A 194 9.84 7.25 -2.80
CA ASP A 194 9.35 5.97 -2.27
C ASP A 194 8.08 6.22 -1.45
N GLY A 195 6.93 5.95 -2.07
CA GLY A 195 5.63 6.26 -1.49
C GLY A 195 4.69 7.01 -2.42
N SER A 196 3.57 7.42 -1.85
CA SER A 196 2.49 8.12 -2.56
C SER A 196 2.84 9.58 -2.78
N ILE A 197 2.56 10.11 -3.99
CA ILE A 197 2.56 11.56 -4.25
C ILE A 197 1.39 12.28 -3.56
N VAL A 198 0.41 11.55 -3.03
CA VAL A 198 -0.70 12.10 -2.26
C VAL A 198 -0.38 11.89 -0.79
N ILE A 199 -0.47 12.97 -0.01
CA ILE A 199 -0.30 12.92 1.44
C ILE A 199 -1.37 12.00 2.02
N MET A 200 -0.93 10.91 2.65
CA MET A 200 -1.76 10.05 3.46
C MET A 200 -1.11 9.85 4.84
N PRO A 201 -1.90 9.68 5.92
CA PRO A 201 -3.35 9.56 5.91
C PRO A 201 -4.09 10.83 6.42
N ILE A 202 -5.12 11.24 5.67
CA ILE A 202 -6.03 12.37 5.98
C ILE A 202 -6.70 12.22 7.35
N ASN A 203 -6.86 10.99 7.85
CA ASN A 203 -7.44 10.75 9.18
C ASN A 203 -6.64 11.38 10.32
N LEU A 204 -5.35 11.68 10.12
CA LEU A 204 -4.51 12.37 11.11
C LEU A 204 -4.85 13.86 11.21
N ILE A 205 -5.49 14.46 10.20
CA ILE A 205 -6.10 15.80 10.28
C ILE A 205 -7.19 15.83 11.37
N PHE A 206 -7.91 14.73 11.55
CA PHE A 206 -8.95 14.58 12.57
C PHE A 206 -8.43 13.98 13.87
N SER A 207 -7.11 13.86 14.04
CA SER A 207 -6.55 13.44 15.31
C SER A 207 -6.89 14.48 16.39
N ARG A 208 -7.18 14.03 17.61
CA ARG A 208 -7.43 14.92 18.75
C ARG A 208 -6.14 15.55 19.30
N ASP A 209 -5.00 15.27 18.67
CA ASP A 209 -3.69 15.71 19.11
C ASP A 209 -3.26 16.96 18.32
N ALA A 210 -3.21 18.09 19.00
CA ALA A 210 -2.86 19.38 18.40
C ALA A 210 -1.43 19.40 17.85
N GLU A 211 -0.50 18.62 18.41
CA GLU A 211 0.88 18.56 17.92
C GLU A 211 0.94 17.84 16.56
N ILE A 212 0.23 16.71 16.45
CA ILE A 212 0.12 15.94 15.21
C ILE A 212 -0.55 16.78 14.12
N SER A 213 -1.63 17.47 14.45
CA SER A 213 -2.31 18.36 13.50
C SER A 213 -1.38 19.46 12.97
N LYS A 214 -0.60 20.10 13.85
CA LYS A 214 0.34 21.16 13.45
C LYS A 214 1.44 20.62 12.52
N LYS A 215 2.03 19.47 12.84
CA LYS A 215 3.05 18.81 12.00
C LYS A 215 2.48 18.43 10.63
N TYR A 216 1.23 17.98 10.60
CA TYR A 216 0.56 17.66 9.34
C TYR A 216 0.36 18.91 8.47
N ASP A 217 -0.03 20.04 9.05
CA ASP A 217 -0.16 21.32 8.33
C ASP A 217 1.19 21.80 7.75
N GLU A 218 2.27 21.62 8.49
CA GLU A 218 3.64 21.91 8.01
C GLU A 218 4.03 21.00 6.84
N LEU A 219 3.77 19.70 6.95
CA LEU A 219 3.98 18.74 5.87
C LEU A 219 3.17 19.09 4.62
N LEU A 220 1.90 19.48 4.79
CA LEU A 220 1.04 19.90 3.69
C LEU A 220 1.61 21.10 2.93
N ARG A 221 2.18 22.08 3.64
CA ARG A 221 2.84 23.24 3.03
C ARG A 221 4.06 22.83 2.22
N GLU A 222 4.88 21.91 2.74
CA GLU A 222 6.06 21.43 2.02
C GLU A 222 5.72 20.65 0.75
N TYR A 223 4.66 19.84 0.78
CA TYR A 223 4.14 19.19 -0.43
C TYR A 223 3.57 20.20 -1.44
N GLN A 224 2.82 21.21 -0.99
CA GLN A 224 2.33 22.28 -1.87
C GLN A 224 3.49 23.02 -2.55
N LYS A 225 4.56 23.29 -1.80
CA LYS A 225 5.79 23.85 -2.32
C LYS A 225 6.46 22.91 -3.34
N LEU A 226 6.54 21.61 -3.04
CA LEU A 226 7.08 20.60 -3.96
C LEU A 226 6.32 20.57 -5.28
N TYR A 227 4.99 20.52 -5.24
CA TYR A 227 4.17 20.52 -6.47
C TYR A 227 4.35 21.79 -7.28
N SER A 228 4.42 22.96 -6.61
CA SER A 228 4.60 24.25 -7.27
C SER A 228 5.97 24.32 -7.95
N ASN A 229 7.03 23.96 -7.21
CA ASN A 229 8.39 23.86 -7.71
C ASN A 229 8.51 22.91 -8.92
N CYS A 230 7.89 21.72 -8.84
CA CYS A 230 7.90 20.77 -9.94
C CYS A 230 7.16 21.32 -11.17
N LYS A 231 6.00 21.95 -10.97
CA LYS A 231 5.21 22.53 -12.06
C LYS A 231 5.93 23.70 -12.74
N GLU A 232 6.51 24.61 -11.96
CA GLU A 232 7.22 25.79 -12.48
C GLU A 232 8.48 25.40 -13.28
N LYS A 233 9.20 24.37 -12.82
CA LYS A 233 10.43 23.90 -13.46
C LYS A 233 10.22 22.79 -14.48
N GLY A 234 8.99 22.34 -14.71
CA GLY A 234 8.67 21.25 -15.64
C GLY A 234 9.20 19.88 -15.21
N ILE A 235 9.39 19.67 -13.90
CA ILE A 235 9.90 18.41 -13.34
C ILE A 235 8.76 17.40 -13.23
N ILE A 236 9.00 16.17 -13.71
CA ILE A 236 8.06 15.06 -13.56
C ILE A 236 8.20 14.46 -12.16
N LEU A 237 7.16 14.54 -11.34
CA LEU A 237 7.11 13.92 -10.01
C LEU A 237 6.42 12.55 -10.08
N ILE A 238 7.10 11.50 -9.61
CA ILE A 238 6.64 10.12 -9.62
C ILE A 238 6.67 9.56 -8.21
N GLY A 239 5.56 8.97 -7.77
CA GLY A 239 5.48 8.18 -6.54
C GLY A 239 5.54 6.70 -6.86
N SER A 240 6.50 6.00 -6.25
CA SER A 240 6.64 4.55 -6.37
C SER A 240 6.02 3.88 -5.14
N ILE A 241 4.84 3.28 -5.29
CA ILE A 241 4.18 2.52 -4.21
C ILE A 241 4.45 1.04 -4.43
N LYS A 242 5.25 0.42 -3.57
CA LYS A 242 5.59 -1.02 -3.64
C LYS A 242 4.55 -1.87 -2.94
N ASP A 243 4.25 -1.53 -1.68
CA ASP A 243 3.33 -2.27 -0.83
C ASP A 243 2.12 -1.39 -0.46
N THR A 244 0.99 -1.59 -1.13
CA THR A 244 -0.28 -1.03 -0.67
C THR A 244 -1.12 -2.09 0.05
N ARG A 245 -1.65 -1.69 1.21
CA ARG A 245 -2.68 -2.44 1.96
C ARG A 245 -4.09 -1.92 1.67
N THR A 246 -4.26 -1.06 0.67
CA THR A 246 -5.59 -0.59 0.26
C THR A 246 -6.44 -1.77 -0.19
N SER A 247 -7.72 -1.68 0.11
CA SER A 247 -8.76 -2.61 -0.31
C SER A 247 -9.85 -1.89 -1.12
N ALA A 248 -9.55 -0.71 -1.66
CA ALA A 248 -10.53 0.15 -2.33
C ALA A 248 -11.08 -0.53 -3.58
N LEU A 249 -10.20 -1.14 -4.38
CA LEU A 249 -10.58 -1.92 -5.55
C LEU A 249 -11.33 -3.19 -5.13
N SER A 250 -10.84 -3.89 -4.10
CA SER A 250 -11.49 -5.08 -3.53
C SER A 250 -12.93 -4.79 -3.09
N HIS A 251 -13.15 -3.72 -2.32
CA HIS A 251 -14.49 -3.31 -1.89
C HIS A 251 -15.37 -2.86 -3.06
N PHE A 252 -14.81 -2.09 -4.00
CA PHE A 252 -15.54 -1.70 -5.19
C PHE A 252 -16.04 -2.91 -5.99
N LEU A 253 -15.19 -3.92 -6.20
CA LEU A 253 -15.56 -5.15 -6.89
C LEU A 253 -16.64 -5.93 -6.12
N ARG A 254 -16.52 -6.04 -4.79
CA ARG A 254 -17.53 -6.68 -3.92
C ARG A 254 -18.90 -6.05 -4.14
N ASP A 255 -18.96 -4.73 -4.00
CA ASP A 255 -20.20 -3.97 -4.02
C ASP A 255 -20.79 -3.98 -5.43
N SER A 256 -19.94 -3.93 -6.46
CA SER A 256 -20.35 -4.02 -7.86
C SER A 256 -20.94 -5.38 -8.21
N ILE A 257 -20.34 -6.49 -7.77
CA ILE A 257 -20.90 -7.84 -7.95
C ILE A 257 -22.26 -7.96 -7.27
N GLN A 258 -22.42 -7.38 -6.08
CA GLN A 258 -23.70 -7.39 -5.38
C GLN A 258 -24.79 -6.63 -6.15
N LEU A 259 -24.45 -5.51 -6.79
CA LEU A 259 -25.39 -4.72 -7.59
C LEU A 259 -25.89 -5.46 -8.84
N LEU A 260 -25.10 -6.39 -9.38
CA LEU A 260 -25.52 -7.27 -10.47
C LEU A 260 -26.59 -8.30 -10.08
N LYS A 261 -26.94 -8.40 -8.78
CA LYS A 261 -27.95 -9.32 -8.23
C LYS A 261 -27.76 -10.75 -8.77
N PRO A 262 -26.63 -11.42 -8.41
CA PRO A 262 -26.36 -12.78 -8.87
C PRO A 262 -27.54 -13.70 -8.55
N GLY A 263 -27.93 -14.53 -9.52
CA GLY A 263 -29.05 -15.46 -9.46
C GLY A 263 -28.68 -16.82 -10.06
N TYR A 264 -29.55 -17.82 -9.94
CA TYR A 264 -29.30 -19.15 -10.51
C TYR A 264 -29.13 -19.16 -12.03
N THR A 265 -29.62 -18.13 -12.72
CA THR A 265 -29.50 -17.96 -14.17
C THR A 265 -28.33 -17.07 -14.60
N ARG A 266 -27.72 -16.30 -13.68
CA ARG A 266 -26.66 -15.34 -13.97
C ARG A 266 -25.72 -15.22 -12.78
N LEU A 267 -24.42 -15.46 -12.96
CA LEU A 267 -23.41 -15.39 -11.89
C LEU A 267 -23.64 -16.41 -10.75
N GLU A 268 -24.16 -17.60 -11.07
CA GLU A 268 -24.44 -18.68 -10.11
C GLU A 268 -23.20 -19.08 -9.28
N ASP A 269 -22.02 -19.04 -9.89
CA ASP A 269 -20.75 -19.33 -9.21
C ASP A 269 -20.51 -18.44 -7.98
N PHE A 270 -20.98 -17.18 -8.01
CA PHE A 270 -20.87 -16.25 -6.87
C PHE A 270 -21.90 -16.53 -5.77
N ILE A 271 -22.98 -17.28 -6.04
CA ILE A 271 -23.90 -17.76 -4.99
C ILE A 271 -23.28 -18.94 -4.25
N LYS A 272 -22.55 -19.79 -4.98
CA LYS A 272 -21.90 -21.01 -4.45
C LYS A 272 -20.74 -20.73 -3.50
N ILE A 273 -20.28 -19.49 -3.41
CA ILE A 273 -19.20 -19.07 -2.51
C ILE A 273 -19.60 -17.83 -1.73
N ASN A 274 -19.08 -17.69 -0.51
CA ASN A 274 -19.22 -16.44 0.23
C ASN A 274 -18.19 -15.40 -0.24
N TYR A 275 -18.35 -14.91 -1.48
CA TYR A 275 -17.40 -13.97 -2.10
C TYR A 275 -17.20 -12.69 -1.29
N ARG A 276 -18.21 -12.27 -0.49
CA ARG A 276 -18.14 -11.07 0.34
C ARG A 276 -17.11 -11.18 1.45
N THR A 277 -16.99 -12.35 2.07
CA THR A 277 -15.94 -12.61 3.07
C THR A 277 -14.61 -12.88 2.38
N ILE A 278 -14.62 -13.60 1.26
CA ILE A 278 -13.38 -13.96 0.56
C ILE A 278 -12.61 -12.72 0.09
N ILE A 279 -13.32 -11.69 -0.39
CA ILE A 279 -12.70 -10.47 -0.92
C ILE A 279 -11.99 -9.64 0.16
N GLU A 280 -12.33 -9.82 1.43
CA GLU A 280 -11.69 -9.12 2.57
C GLU A 280 -10.25 -9.61 2.80
N TYR A 281 -9.90 -10.80 2.28
CA TYR A 281 -8.53 -11.32 2.35
C TYR A 281 -7.61 -10.75 1.27
N PHE A 282 -8.11 -9.96 0.32
CA PHE A 282 -7.33 -9.38 -0.77
C PHE A 282 -6.92 -7.94 -0.49
N SER A 283 -5.64 -7.64 -0.69
CA SER A 283 -5.20 -6.28 -1.00
C SER A 283 -5.49 -5.96 -2.47
N ASP A 284 -5.55 -4.67 -2.81
CA ASP A 284 -5.77 -4.23 -4.19
C ASP A 284 -4.66 -4.76 -5.12
N ILE A 285 -3.39 -4.79 -4.68
CA ILE A 285 -2.28 -5.37 -5.47
C ILE A 285 -2.47 -6.87 -5.69
N ASP A 286 -2.83 -7.63 -4.65
CA ASP A 286 -3.02 -9.08 -4.75
C ASP A 286 -4.17 -9.40 -5.72
N LEU A 287 -5.28 -8.68 -5.60
CA LEU A 287 -6.42 -8.81 -6.51
C LEU A 287 -6.04 -8.42 -7.94
N PHE A 288 -5.39 -7.27 -8.11
CA PHE A 288 -4.97 -6.76 -9.42
C PHE A 288 -4.05 -7.75 -10.13
N ASN A 289 -3.02 -8.27 -9.45
CA ASN A 289 -2.07 -9.23 -10.04
C ASN A 289 -2.72 -10.55 -10.46
N ARG A 290 -3.77 -11.00 -9.76
CA ARG A 290 -4.47 -12.24 -10.09
C ARG A 290 -5.53 -12.08 -11.18
N LEU A 291 -6.14 -10.91 -11.28
CA LEU A 291 -7.16 -10.62 -12.28
C LEU A 291 -6.58 -9.97 -13.55
N LEU A 292 -5.34 -9.48 -13.49
CA LEU A 292 -4.58 -9.03 -14.64
C LEU A 292 -4.48 -10.16 -15.66
N MET A 293 -5.25 -10.03 -16.74
CA MET A 293 -5.02 -10.78 -17.96
C MET A 293 -3.65 -10.36 -18.48
N LYS A 294 -2.63 -11.20 -18.27
CA LYS A 294 -1.35 -11.02 -18.96
C LYS A 294 -1.69 -11.00 -20.45
N SER A 295 -1.49 -9.85 -21.10
CA SER A 295 -1.43 -9.82 -22.54
C SER A 295 -0.18 -10.62 -22.90
N GLU A 296 -0.38 -11.78 -23.52
CA GLU A 296 0.66 -12.42 -24.32
C GLU A 296 1.08 -11.49 -25.47
#